data_AF-A0A7S2F1A8-F1
#
_entry.id   AF-A0A7S2F1A8-F1
#
_cell.length_a   1.000
_cell.length_b   1.000
_cell.length_c   1.000
_cell.angle_alpha   90.00
_cell.angle_beta   90.00
_cell.angle_gamma   90.00
#
_symmetry.space_group_name_H-M   'P 1'
#
loop_
_entity.id
_entity.type
_entity.pdbx_description
1 polymer ?
#
loop_
_entity_poly.entity_id
_entity_poly.type
_entity_poly.pdbx_seq_one_letter_code
_entity_poly.pdbx_strand_id
1 'polypeptide(L)'
;FKLENLRFRGATVGAFDWGMVARGRGAWDFAYFLCHGLEPAMRRQLDRDLVRAYLRQKQLAARDYRAQQGLPPMPAVSEGLCQKFENEVRGALLCVLGRLII
;
A
#
# COMPACT_ATOMS: atom_id res chain seq x y z
N PHE A 1 1.66 1.70 -8.18
CA PHE A 1 0.67 1.20 -9.18
C PHE A 1 -0.30 2.30 -9.58
N LYS A 2 -0.66 2.42 -10.87
CA LYS A 2 -1.71 3.33 -11.37
C LYS A 2 -3.02 2.58 -11.55
N LEU A 3 -4.15 3.27 -11.43
CA LEU A 3 -5.48 2.69 -11.70
C LEU A 3 -5.62 2.18 -13.15
N GLU A 4 -4.98 2.85 -14.12
CA GLU A 4 -5.02 2.45 -15.53
C GLU A 4 -4.43 1.04 -15.79
N ASN A 5 -3.52 0.60 -14.90
CA ASN A 5 -2.84 -0.69 -14.94
C ASN A 5 -3.57 -1.78 -14.13
N LEU A 6 -4.80 -1.51 -13.68
CA LEU A 6 -5.64 -2.47 -12.97
C LEU A 6 -6.82 -2.91 -13.85
N ARG A 7 -7.22 -4.18 -13.71
CA ARG A 7 -8.44 -4.74 -14.28
C ARG A 7 -9.28 -5.36 -13.17
N PHE A 8 -10.57 -5.02 -13.15
CA PHE A 8 -11.50 -5.43 -12.12
C PHE A 8 -12.46 -6.47 -12.68
N ARG A 9 -12.69 -7.56 -11.94
CA ARG A 9 -13.74 -8.55 -12.21
C ARG A 9 -14.37 -8.96 -10.89
N GLY A 10 -15.54 -8.41 -10.59
CA GLY A 10 -16.18 -8.60 -9.28
C GLY A 10 -15.26 -8.10 -8.17
N ALA A 11 -14.97 -8.96 -7.19
CA ALA A 11 -14.05 -8.66 -6.08
C ALA A 11 -12.56 -8.91 -6.42
N THR A 12 -12.25 -9.35 -7.63
CA THR A 12 -10.88 -9.66 -8.06
C THR A 12 -10.26 -8.48 -8.79
N VAL A 13 -9.00 -8.18 -8.47
CA VAL A 13 -8.18 -7.18 -9.16
C VAL A 13 -6.97 -7.89 -9.77
N GLY A 14 -6.77 -7.70 -11.07
CA GLY A 14 -5.55 -8.07 -11.78
C GLY A 14 -4.70 -6.83 -12.06
N ALA A 15 -3.42 -6.90 -11.75
CA ALA A 15 -2.43 -5.90 -12.15
C ALA A 15 -1.69 -6.38 -13.40
N PHE A 16 -1.49 -5.49 -14.37
CA PHE A 16 -0.67 -5.73 -15.57
C PHE A 16 0.32 -4.57 -15.76
N ASP A 17 1.15 -4.65 -16.80
CA ASP A 17 2.22 -3.68 -17.07
C ASP A 17 3.28 -3.62 -15.96
N TRP A 18 4.11 -4.67 -15.91
CA TRP A 18 5.16 -4.88 -14.91
C TRP A 18 6.51 -4.26 -15.28
N GLY A 19 6.57 -3.43 -16.33
CA GLY A 19 7.84 -2.90 -16.86
C GLY A 19 8.66 -2.06 -15.88
N MET A 20 8.02 -1.53 -14.83
CA MET A 20 8.67 -0.73 -13.77
C MET A 20 8.75 -1.45 -12.41
N VAL A 21 8.60 -2.78 -12.38
CA VAL A 21 8.69 -3.52 -11.11
C VAL A 21 10.12 -3.46 -10.57
N ALA A 22 10.26 -3.10 -9.29
CA ALA A 22 11.54 -3.03 -8.60
C ALA A 22 11.37 -3.52 -7.15
N ARG A 23 12.47 -3.95 -6.54
CA ARG A 23 12.47 -4.31 -5.12
C ARG A 23 12.41 -3.03 -4.29
N GLY A 24 11.37 -2.89 -3.47
CA GLY A 24 11.17 -1.69 -2.67
C GLY A 24 10.30 -1.91 -1.44
N ARG A 25 10.11 -0.83 -0.67
CA ARG A 25 9.17 -0.81 0.45
C ARG A 25 7.75 -0.69 -0.11
N GLY A 26 6.81 -1.49 0.39
CA GLY A 26 5.41 -1.40 -0.05
C GLY A 26 4.74 -0.04 0.21
N ALA A 27 5.35 0.83 1.00
CA ALA A 27 4.93 2.24 1.15
C ALA A 27 5.03 3.02 -0.18
N TRP A 28 5.96 2.67 -1.07
CA TRP A 28 6.08 3.29 -2.40
C TRP A 28 4.90 2.94 -3.30
N ASP A 29 4.53 1.67 -3.36
CA ASP A 29 3.37 1.23 -4.15
C ASP A 29 2.08 1.90 -3.69
N PHE A 30 1.91 2.00 -2.36
CA PHE A 30 0.77 2.67 -1.74
C PHE A 30 0.78 4.18 -1.99
N ALA A 31 1.91 4.85 -1.79
CA ALA A 31 2.08 6.27 -2.08
C ALA A 31 1.78 6.60 -3.55
N TYR A 32 2.32 5.80 -4.47
CA TYR A 32 2.11 5.96 -5.89
C TYR A 32 0.65 5.74 -6.28
N PHE A 33 0.00 4.72 -5.69
CA PHE A 33 -1.43 4.48 -5.88
C PHE A 33 -2.29 5.65 -5.39
N LEU A 34 -2.00 6.19 -4.20
CA LEU A 34 -2.72 7.35 -3.67
C LEU A 34 -2.54 8.61 -4.51
N CYS A 35 -1.31 8.90 -4.97
CA CYS A 35 -1.03 10.08 -5.78
C CYS A 35 -1.71 10.06 -7.14
N HIS A 36 -1.79 8.90 -7.78
CA HIS A 36 -2.32 8.78 -9.13
C HIS A 36 -3.76 8.28 -9.18
N GLY A 37 -4.31 7.81 -8.06
CA GLY A 37 -5.64 7.22 -7.99
C GLY A 37 -6.69 8.08 -7.28
N LEU A 38 -6.29 9.12 -6.54
CA LEU A 38 -7.21 9.95 -5.75
C LEU A 38 -6.87 11.44 -5.86
N GLU A 39 -7.91 12.26 -5.98
CA GLU A 39 -7.80 13.71 -5.83
C GLU A 39 -7.27 14.09 -4.42
N PRO A 40 -6.47 15.17 -4.27
CA PRO A 40 -5.85 15.53 -3.00
C PRO A 40 -6.83 15.68 -1.83
N ALA A 41 -8.05 16.18 -2.10
CA ALA A 41 -9.10 16.30 -1.09
C ALA A 41 -9.60 14.93 -0.61
N MET A 42 -9.85 14.01 -1.53
CA MET A 42 -10.30 12.64 -1.25
C MET A 42 -9.22 11.85 -0.50
N ARG A 43 -7.95 12.01 -0.89
CA ARG A 43 -6.81 11.39 -0.20
C ARG A 43 -6.75 11.80 1.28
N ARG A 44 -6.91 13.08 1.60
CA ARG A 44 -6.87 13.55 3.00
C ARG A 44 -7.99 12.98 3.86
N GLN A 45 -9.15 12.71 3.26
CA GLN A 45 -10.29 12.11 3.96
C GLN A 45 -10.10 10.61 4.20
N LEU A 46 -9.47 9.89 3.25
CA LEU A 46 -9.38 8.44 3.26
C LEU A 46 -8.03 7.87 3.76
N ASP A 47 -7.00 8.71 3.95
CA ASP A 47 -5.61 8.27 4.18
C ASP A 47 -5.49 7.22 5.30
N ARG A 48 -6.14 7.47 6.45
CA ARG A 48 -6.06 6.60 7.63
C ARG A 48 -6.80 5.28 7.43
N ASP A 49 -7.97 5.33 6.80
CA ASP A 49 -8.79 4.13 6.56
C ASP A 49 -8.17 3.23 5.49
N LEU A 50 -7.59 3.83 4.45
CA LEU A 50 -6.86 3.11 3.41
C LEU A 50 -5.59 2.45 3.96
N VAL A 51 -4.84 3.13 4.83
CA VAL A 51 -3.67 2.54 5.50
C VAL A 51 -4.08 1.33 6.32
N ARG A 52 -5.14 1.46 7.13
CA ARG A 52 -5.66 0.35 7.94
C ARG A 52 -6.13 -0.81 7.07
N ALA A 53 -6.85 -0.54 5.99
CA ALA A 53 -7.32 -1.56 5.06
C ALA A 53 -6.15 -2.30 4.40
N TYR A 54 -5.13 -1.55 3.95
CA TYR A 54 -3.93 -2.12 3.35
C TYR A 54 -3.14 -3.00 4.31
N LEU A 55 -2.90 -2.54 5.54
CA LEU A 55 -2.17 -3.32 6.54
C LEU A 55 -2.93 -4.59 6.95
N ARG A 56 -4.26 -4.52 7.08
CA ARG A 56 -5.10 -5.69 7.34
C ARG A 56 -5.00 -6.70 6.21
N GLN A 57 -5.13 -6.27 4.95
CA GLN A 57 -5.01 -7.17 3.80
C GLN A 57 -3.61 -7.79 3.69
N LYS A 58 -2.55 -7.00 3.94
CA LYS A 58 -1.19 -7.51 4.00
C LYS A 58 -1.01 -8.55 5.11
N GLN A 59 -1.62 -8.34 6.28
CA GLN A 59 -1.56 -9.31 7.38
C GLN A 59 -2.28 -10.62 7.02
N LEU A 60 -3.45 -10.54 6.38
CA LEU A 60 -4.20 -11.71 5.91
C LEU A 60 -3.38 -12.51 4.89
N ALA A 61 -2.86 -11.85 3.85
CA ALA A 61 -2.00 -12.50 2.86
C ALA A 61 -0.75 -13.13 3.48
N ALA A 62 -0.12 -12.45 4.45
CA ALA A 62 1.04 -12.98 5.16
C ALA A 62 0.68 -14.18 6.06
N ARG A 63 -0.51 -14.19 6.67
CA ARG A 63 -1.00 -15.32 7.48
C ARG A 63 -1.13 -16.57 6.62
N ASP A 64 -1.75 -16.45 5.44
CA ASP A 64 -1.99 -17.58 4.55
C ASP A 64 -0.66 -18.16 4.04
N TYR A 65 0.26 -17.30 3.60
CA TYR A 65 1.60 -17.71 3.19
C TYR A 65 2.37 -18.39 4.32
N ARG A 66 2.36 -17.83 5.54
CA ARG A 66 3.09 -18.40 6.68
C ARG A 66 2.52 -19.72 7.15
N ALA A 67 1.20 -19.89 7.10
CA ALA A 67 0.55 -21.16 7.40
C ALA A 67 1.02 -22.28 6.45
N GLN A 68 1.14 -21.98 5.15
CA GLN A 68 1.68 -22.92 4.16
C GLN A 68 3.15 -23.30 4.42
N GLN A 69 3.89 -22.44 5.11
CA GLN A 69 5.31 -22.63 5.43
C GLN A 69 5.56 -23.12 6.87
N GLY A 70 4.51 -23.42 7.64
CA GLY A 70 4.63 -23.83 9.05
C GLY A 70 5.19 -22.75 9.99
N LEU A 71 5.10 -21.48 9.61
CA LEU A 71 5.64 -20.35 10.36
C LEU A 71 4.59 -19.77 11.33
N PRO A 72 5.01 -19.18 12.48
CA PRO A 72 4.08 -18.58 13.43
C PRO A 72 3.34 -17.39 12.81
N PRO A 73 2.09 -17.10 13.25
CA PRO A 73 1.28 -16.02 12.68
C PRO A 73 1.92 -14.65 12.90
N MET A 74 1.60 -13.72 12.00
CA MET A 74 2.01 -12.31 12.16
C MET A 74 1.26 -11.65 13.33
N PRO A 75 1.92 -10.77 14.11
CA PRO A 75 1.24 -9.98 15.14
C PRO A 75 0.11 -9.14 14.54
N ALA A 76 -0.92 -8.89 15.34
CA ALA A 76 -2.04 -8.03 14.96
C ALA A 76 -1.56 -6.64 14.52
N VAL A 77 -2.25 -6.06 13.52
CA VAL A 77 -2.05 -4.66 13.16
C VAL A 77 -2.35 -3.79 14.39
N SER A 78 -1.30 -3.20 14.95
CA SER A 78 -1.38 -2.27 16.09
C SER A 78 -1.41 -0.82 15.61
N GLU A 79 -1.88 0.09 16.45
CA GLU A 79 -1.87 1.52 16.13
C GLU A 79 -0.44 2.04 15.90
N GLY A 80 0.56 1.53 16.63
CA GLY A 80 1.96 1.87 16.41
C GLY A 80 2.49 1.43 15.04
N LEU A 81 2.03 0.28 14.53
CA LEU A 81 2.38 -0.18 13.18
C LEU A 81 1.70 0.69 12.12
N CYS A 82 0.43 1.06 12.32
CA CYS A 82 -0.28 2.01 11.46
C CYS A 82 0.48 3.33 11.37
N GLN A 83 0.83 3.93 12.51
CA GLN A 83 1.54 5.20 12.56
C GLN A 83 2.91 5.14 11.86
N LYS A 84 3.65 4.05 12.07
CA LYS A 84 4.93 3.85 11.39
C LYS A 84 4.75 3.79 9.88
N PHE A 85 3.76 3.04 9.40
CA PHE A 85 3.49 2.90 7.97
C PHE A 85 3.00 4.22 7.36
N GLU A 86 2.14 4.97 8.05
CA GLU A 86 1.73 6.33 7.65
C GLU A 86 2.93 7.25 7.46
N ASN A 87 3.90 7.21 8.35
CA ASN A 87 5.12 8.02 8.24
C ASN A 87 5.96 7.62 7.01
N GLU A 88 6.11 6.32 6.75
CA GLU A 88 6.80 5.83 5.54
C GLU A 88 6.07 6.27 4.26
N VAL A 89 4.74 6.17 4.26
CA VAL A 89 3.88 6.57 3.15
C VAL A 89 3.98 8.08 2.91
N ARG A 90 3.97 8.92 3.97
CA ARG A 90 4.20 10.37 3.86
C ARG A 90 5.56 10.70 3.25
N GLY A 91 6.62 10.02 3.70
CA GLY A 91 7.97 10.20 3.14
C GLY A 91 8.01 9.84 1.65
N ALA A 92 7.45 8.69 1.27
CA ALA A 92 7.36 8.26 -0.12
C ALA A 92 6.53 9.24 -0.98
N LEU A 93 5.45 9.81 -0.43
CA LEU A 93 4.60 10.77 -1.14
C LEU A 93 5.32 12.07 -1.49
N LEU A 94 6.23 12.55 -0.63
CA LEU A 94 7.05 13.71 -0.95
C LEU A 94 7.97 13.43 -2.16
N CYS A 95 8.54 12.22 -2.24
CA CYS A 95 9.33 11.80 -3.39
C CYS A 95 8.47 11.68 -4.66
N VAL A 96 7.33 11.01 -4.58
CA VAL A 96 6.44 10.78 -5.73
C VAL A 96 5.88 12.08 -6.30
N LEU A 97 5.57 13.06 -5.44
CA LEU A 97 5.06 14.37 -5.87
C LEU A 97 6.16 15.33 -6.35
N GLY A 98 7.43 14.90 -6.40
CA GLY A 98 8.56 15.75 -6.77
C GLY A 98 8.81 16.89 -5.78
N ARG A 99 8.38 16.75 -4.52
CA ARG A 99 8.51 17.76 -3.45
C ARG A 99 9.64 17.46 -2.47
N LEU A 100 10.49 16.48 -2.75
CA LEU A 100 11.75 16.32 -2.03
C LEU A 100 12.74 17.35 -2.56
N ILE A 101 12.95 18.43 -1.80
CA ILE A 101 14.20 19.20 -1.88
C ILE A 101 15.23 18.32 -1.14
N ILE A 102 16.25 17.87 -1.87
CA ILE A 102 17.43 17.20 -1.31
C ILE A 102 18.27 18.24 -0.58
#